data_AF-A0A9Q5BWK0-F1
#
_entry.id   AF-A0A9Q5BWK0-F1
#
_cell.length_a   1.000
_cell.length_b   1.000
_cell.length_c   1.000
_cell.angle_alpha   90.00
_cell.angle_beta   90.00
_cell.angle_gamma   90.00
#
_symmetry.space_group_name_H-M   'P 1'
#
loop_
_entity.id
_entity.type
_entity.pdbx_description
1 polymer ?
#
loop_
_entity_poly.entity_id
_entity_poly.type
_entity_poly.pdbx_seq_one_letter_code
_entity_poly.pdbx_strand_id
1 'polypeptide(L)'
;MDQGGGWNALFWNNHDQPWALNRFGNTGKYREKSAEMLATATHLMRGTPYIYMGEEIGMMDPDYSSMNDYVDVEAKNAFKELTAKGRSEKDAFEIIKTKARDNSRVPMHWDDSQYAGFSDVKPWLMPTDQNQVSVEKELASGEIFDYYQKLIKLRKNEKLISDGHIKMFLKDHPQFLHMNAS
;
A
#
# COMPACT_ATOMS: atom_id res chain seq x y z
N MET A 1 -8.25 2.00 23.35
CA MET A 1 -8.35 3.22 22.52
C MET A 1 -9.80 3.60 22.29
N ASP A 2 -10.62 2.75 21.66
CA ASP A 2 -12.07 3.01 21.45
C ASP A 2 -12.83 3.36 22.75
N GLN A 3 -12.87 2.43 23.72
CA GLN A 3 -13.57 2.62 25.01
C GLN A 3 -12.95 3.69 25.93
N GLY A 4 -11.75 4.17 25.60
CA GLY A 4 -11.03 5.18 26.39
C GLY A 4 -11.15 6.60 25.84
N GLY A 5 -12.00 6.83 24.83
CA GLY A 5 -12.16 8.14 24.18
C GLY A 5 -10.99 8.54 23.27
N GLY A 6 -10.07 7.61 22.95
CA GLY A 6 -8.97 7.86 22.02
C GLY A 6 -9.43 7.89 20.56
N TRP A 7 -8.67 8.60 19.73
CA TRP A 7 -8.94 8.71 18.29
C TRP A 7 -7.74 8.24 17.47
N ASN A 8 -7.95 7.27 16.58
CA ASN A 8 -6.87 6.66 15.81
C ASN A 8 -6.65 7.38 14.47
N ALA A 9 -5.40 7.50 14.06
CA ALA A 9 -5.05 7.59 12.65
C ALA A 9 -5.01 6.18 12.08
N LEU A 10 -5.82 5.92 11.05
CA LEU A 10 -5.92 4.62 10.41
C LEU A 10 -5.21 4.70 9.07
N PHE A 11 -4.19 3.87 8.85
CA PHE A 11 -3.43 3.86 7.61
C PHE A 11 -2.86 2.47 7.36
N TRP A 12 -2.71 2.14 6.09
CA TRP A 12 -1.96 0.97 5.67
C TRP A 12 -0.56 1.35 5.18
N ASN A 13 -0.48 2.44 4.42
CA ASN A 13 0.72 2.84 3.70
C ASN A 13 1.25 4.18 4.20
N ASN A 14 2.56 4.33 4.07
CA ASN A 14 3.28 5.59 4.16
C ASN A 14 4.64 5.41 3.48
N HIS A 15 5.42 6.49 3.43
CA HIS A 15 6.75 6.53 2.83
C HIS A 15 7.84 5.68 3.53
N ASP A 16 7.54 5.02 4.65
CA ASP A 16 8.48 4.17 5.39
C ASP A 16 8.07 2.69 5.40
N GLN A 17 6.93 2.33 4.81
CA GLN A 17 6.45 0.94 4.72
C GLN A 17 6.38 0.49 3.26
N PRO A 18 6.67 -0.79 2.96
CA PRO A 18 6.34 -1.36 1.65
C PRO A 18 4.83 -1.35 1.45
N TRP A 19 4.39 -1.53 0.20
CA TRP A 19 2.98 -1.48 -0.14
C TRP A 19 2.19 -2.56 0.60
N ALA A 20 1.11 -2.15 1.28
CA ALA A 20 0.23 -3.06 2.00
C ALA A 20 -0.41 -4.10 1.08
N LEU A 21 -0.59 -3.79 -0.20
CA LEU A 21 -1.08 -4.73 -1.19
C LEU A 21 -0.11 -5.91 -1.40
N ASN A 22 1.20 -5.64 -1.40
CA ASN A 22 2.24 -6.66 -1.45
C ASN A 22 2.34 -7.45 -0.14
N ARG A 23 2.13 -6.77 1.00
CA ARG A 23 2.30 -7.36 2.33
C ARG A 23 1.11 -8.21 2.81
N PHE A 24 -0.11 -7.77 2.51
CA PHE A 24 -1.35 -8.32 3.07
C PHE A 24 -2.37 -8.74 2.01
N GLY A 25 -2.12 -8.42 0.74
CA GLY A 25 -3.00 -8.73 -0.37
C GLY A 25 -2.38 -9.71 -1.37
N ASN A 26 -2.85 -9.63 -2.60
CA ASN A 26 -2.34 -10.38 -3.74
C ASN A 26 -2.18 -9.43 -4.92
N THR A 27 -0.95 -9.21 -5.38
CA THR A 27 -0.63 -8.30 -6.49
C THR A 27 -0.87 -8.89 -7.88
N GLY A 28 -1.15 -10.18 -7.96
CA GLY A 28 -1.45 -10.88 -9.21
C GLY A 28 -2.94 -10.88 -9.53
N LYS A 29 -3.51 -12.08 -9.66
CA LYS A 29 -4.91 -12.30 -10.06
C LYS A 29 -5.94 -11.53 -9.24
N TYR A 30 -5.66 -11.26 -7.95
CA TYR A 30 -6.61 -10.62 -7.04
C TYR A 30 -6.19 -9.22 -6.61
N ARG A 31 -5.42 -8.50 -7.43
CA ARG A 31 -4.92 -7.15 -7.14
C ARG A 31 -6.02 -6.20 -6.70
N GLU A 32 -7.01 -6.00 -7.57
CA GLU A 32 -8.11 -5.06 -7.33
C GLU A 32 -8.93 -5.48 -6.10
N LYS A 33 -9.32 -6.76 -6.02
CA LYS A 33 -10.11 -7.26 -4.89
C LYS A 33 -9.38 -7.22 -3.56
N SER A 34 -8.06 -7.39 -3.57
CA SER A 34 -7.24 -7.23 -2.35
C SER A 34 -7.12 -5.76 -1.96
N ALA A 35 -6.98 -4.85 -2.91
CA ALA A 35 -6.95 -3.41 -2.65
C ALA A 35 -8.29 -2.92 -2.07
N GLU A 36 -9.42 -3.32 -2.66
CA GLU A 36 -10.76 -3.01 -2.14
C GLU A 36 -10.98 -3.56 -0.72
N MET A 37 -10.51 -4.78 -0.45
CA MET A 37 -10.59 -5.41 0.87
C MET A 37 -9.79 -4.63 1.92
N LEU A 38 -8.55 -4.25 1.60
CA LEU A 38 -7.71 -3.44 2.50
C LEU A 38 -8.32 -2.05 2.72
N ALA A 39 -8.79 -1.39 1.66
CA ALA A 39 -9.47 -0.11 1.73
C ALA A 39 -10.68 -0.18 2.67
N THR A 40 -11.51 -1.21 2.52
CA THR A 40 -12.68 -1.46 3.38
C THR A 40 -12.30 -1.63 4.83
N ALA A 41 -11.30 -2.48 5.11
CA ALA A 41 -10.86 -2.76 6.46
C ALA A 41 -10.44 -1.46 7.19
N THR A 42 -9.75 -0.54 6.51
CA THR A 42 -9.32 0.74 7.09
C THR A 42 -10.43 1.78 7.13
N HIS A 43 -11.19 1.95 6.06
CA HIS A 43 -12.19 3.01 5.96
C HIS A 43 -13.44 2.75 6.83
N LEU A 44 -13.70 1.51 7.24
CA LEU A 44 -14.83 1.17 8.11
C LEU A 44 -14.47 1.03 9.60
N MET A 45 -13.20 1.25 9.98
CA MET A 45 -12.78 1.27 11.39
C MET A 45 -13.01 2.65 12.06
N ARG A 46 -13.17 2.70 13.38
CA ARG A 46 -13.29 3.98 14.10
C ARG A 46 -11.96 4.74 14.13
N GLY A 47 -11.96 5.95 13.57
CA GLY A 47 -10.78 6.83 13.47
C GLY A 47 -10.79 7.66 12.19
N THR A 48 -9.67 8.31 11.91
CA THR A 48 -9.43 9.08 10.67
C THR A 48 -8.59 8.25 9.70
N PRO A 49 -9.15 7.80 8.56
CA PRO A 49 -8.38 7.10 7.53
C PRO A 49 -7.45 8.07 6.79
N TYR A 50 -6.24 7.60 6.51
CA TYR A 50 -5.25 8.25 5.65
C TYR A 50 -4.98 7.35 4.46
N ILE A 51 -5.01 7.94 3.26
CA ILE A 51 -4.67 7.30 1.99
C ILE A 51 -3.32 7.86 1.58
N TYR A 52 -2.36 6.99 1.31
CA TYR A 52 -1.06 7.39 0.78
C TYR A 52 -1.09 7.44 -0.75
N MET A 53 -0.33 8.35 -1.37
CA MET A 53 -0.35 8.54 -2.84
C MET A 53 -0.13 7.21 -3.56
N GLY A 54 -1.03 6.82 -4.46
CA GLY A 54 -0.92 5.58 -5.23
C GLY A 54 -1.67 4.38 -4.63
N GLU A 55 -2.09 4.46 -3.36
CA GLU A 55 -2.94 3.45 -2.74
C GLU A 55 -4.29 3.35 -3.45
N GLU A 56 -4.82 4.48 -3.90
CA GLU A 56 -6.09 4.62 -4.60
C GLU A 56 -6.09 4.09 -6.04
N ILE A 57 -4.93 3.76 -6.60
CA ILE A 57 -4.80 3.06 -7.89
C ILE A 57 -4.24 1.63 -7.72
N GLY A 58 -3.99 1.22 -6.47
CA GLY A 58 -3.42 -0.09 -6.16
C GLY A 58 -1.98 -0.26 -6.66
N MET A 59 -1.13 0.75 -6.44
CA MET A 59 0.32 0.64 -6.65
C MET A 59 0.92 -0.50 -5.81
N MET A 60 2.04 -1.02 -6.29
CA MET A 60 2.71 -2.22 -5.78
C MET A 60 4.20 -1.94 -5.59
N ASP A 61 4.89 -2.82 -4.84
CA ASP A 61 6.35 -2.74 -4.74
C ASP A 61 6.98 -2.85 -6.14
N PRO A 62 8.02 -2.05 -6.44
CA PRO A 62 8.67 -2.07 -7.74
C PRO A 62 9.39 -3.38 -8.01
N ASP A 63 9.44 -3.80 -9.27
CA ASP A 63 10.19 -4.99 -9.67
C ASP A 63 11.68 -4.67 -9.92
N TYR A 64 12.38 -4.31 -8.84
CA TYR A 64 13.81 -4.06 -8.90
C TYR A 64 14.61 -5.35 -8.99
N SER A 65 15.70 -5.28 -9.77
CA SER A 65 16.54 -6.44 -10.13
C SER A 65 17.89 -6.42 -9.44
N SER A 66 18.30 -5.27 -8.88
CA SER A 66 19.57 -5.13 -8.18
C SER A 66 19.54 -4.08 -7.07
N MET A 67 20.54 -4.11 -6.18
CA MET A 67 20.74 -3.07 -5.17
C MET A 67 21.05 -1.69 -5.76
N ASN A 68 21.43 -1.58 -7.04
CA ASN A 68 21.65 -0.30 -7.70
C ASN A 68 20.35 0.46 -7.98
N ASP A 69 19.22 -0.25 -8.00
CA ASP A 69 17.90 0.34 -8.19
C ASP A 69 17.41 1.03 -6.90
N TYR A 70 18.01 0.70 -5.76
CA TYR A 70 17.68 1.28 -4.46
C TYR A 70 18.55 2.50 -4.14
N VAL A 71 17.93 3.53 -3.58
CA VAL A 71 18.62 4.76 -3.16
C VAL A 71 18.79 4.84 -1.65
N ASP A 72 17.87 4.25 -0.88
CA ASP A 72 17.82 4.30 0.58
C ASP A 72 19.09 3.75 1.24
N VAL A 73 19.65 4.56 2.14
CA VAL A 73 20.87 4.23 2.87
C VAL A 73 20.62 3.07 3.84
N GLU A 74 19.42 3.00 4.42
CA GLU A 74 19.05 1.89 5.31
C GLU A 74 19.02 0.55 4.57
N ALA A 75 18.39 0.51 3.39
CA ALA A 75 18.40 -0.67 2.52
C ALA A 75 19.83 -1.10 2.14
N LYS A 76 20.69 -0.14 1.76
CA LYS A 76 22.09 -0.40 1.43
C LYS A 76 22.90 -0.93 2.62
N ASN A 77 22.68 -0.39 3.80
CA ASN A 77 23.38 -0.83 5.02
C ASN A 77 22.88 -2.20 5.46
N ALA A 78 21.57 -2.44 5.43
CA ALA A 78 20.98 -3.73 5.74
C ALA A 78 21.49 -4.82 4.79
N PHE A 79 21.59 -4.54 3.48
CA PHE A 79 22.17 -5.47 2.51
C PHE A 79 23.61 -5.84 2.88
N LYS A 80 24.47 -4.86 3.16
CA LYS A 80 25.86 -5.07 3.59
C LYS A 80 25.95 -5.87 4.89
N GLU A 81 25.07 -5.62 5.85
CA GLU A 81 25.06 -6.35 7.11
C GLU A 81 24.63 -7.80 6.92
N LEU A 82 23.62 -8.06 6.08
CA LEU A 82 23.14 -9.40 5.77
C LEU A 82 24.21 -10.24 5.07
N THR A 83 24.93 -9.66 4.10
CA THR A 83 26.03 -10.34 3.40
C THR A 83 27.24 -10.56 4.31
N ALA A 84 27.57 -9.58 5.18
CA ALA A 84 28.62 -9.74 6.19
C ALA A 84 28.30 -10.85 7.21
N LYS A 85 27.02 -11.11 7.48
CA LYS A 85 26.55 -12.24 8.31
C LYS A 85 26.51 -13.58 7.57
N GLY A 86 27.04 -13.64 6.35
CA GLY A 86 27.18 -14.88 5.57
C GLY A 86 25.96 -15.25 4.72
N ARG A 87 24.97 -14.36 4.55
CA ARG A 87 23.90 -14.59 3.55
C ARG A 87 24.44 -14.37 2.15
N SER A 88 23.92 -15.14 1.19
CA SER A 88 24.21 -14.88 -0.23
C SER A 88 23.66 -13.51 -0.63
N GLU A 89 24.29 -12.86 -1.62
CA GLU A 89 23.79 -11.59 -2.16
C GLU A 89 22.35 -11.73 -2.67
N LYS A 90 22.02 -12.86 -3.29
CA LYS A 90 20.67 -13.15 -3.75
C LYS A 90 19.67 -13.17 -2.59
N ASP A 91 19.95 -13.93 -1.53
CA ASP A 91 19.03 -14.02 -0.39
C ASP A 91 18.92 -12.70 0.37
N ALA A 92 20.04 -11.97 0.49
CA ALA A 92 20.03 -10.63 1.07
C ALA A 92 19.17 -9.68 0.24
N PHE A 93 19.29 -9.72 -1.09
CA PHE A 93 18.50 -8.88 -1.99
C PHE A 93 17.00 -9.18 -1.92
N GLU A 94 16.60 -10.45 -1.90
CA GLU A 94 15.19 -10.84 -1.73
C GLU A 94 14.60 -10.34 -0.41
N ILE A 95 15.39 -10.33 0.68
CA ILE A 95 14.96 -9.73 1.94
C ILE A 95 14.74 -8.22 1.78
N ILE A 96 15.67 -7.51 1.11
CA ILE A 96 15.54 -6.08 0.85
C ILE A 96 14.29 -5.78 0.01
N LYS A 97 14.03 -6.54 -1.06
CA LYS A 97 12.84 -6.37 -1.91
C LYS A 97 11.53 -6.36 -1.12
N THR A 98 11.44 -7.13 -0.03
CA THR A 98 10.21 -7.21 0.79
C THR A 98 10.09 -6.15 1.89
N LYS A 99 11.16 -5.36 2.16
CA LYS A 99 11.23 -4.50 3.35
C LYS A 99 11.67 -3.07 3.06
N ALA A 100 12.25 -2.80 1.90
CA ALA A 100 12.83 -1.50 1.61
C ALA A 100 11.76 -0.40 1.60
N ARG A 101 12.10 0.73 2.22
CA ARG A 101 11.23 1.93 2.24
C ARG A 101 11.07 2.54 0.86
N ASP A 102 12.06 2.35 -0.01
CA ASP A 102 12.02 2.79 -1.40
C ASP A 102 10.84 2.21 -2.17
N ASN A 103 10.29 1.06 -1.75
CA ASN A 103 9.17 0.43 -2.42
C ASN A 103 7.94 1.35 -2.53
N SER A 104 7.68 2.18 -1.51
CA SER A 104 6.58 3.15 -1.50
C SER A 104 7.00 4.58 -1.82
N ARG A 105 8.25 4.76 -2.29
CA ARG A 105 8.81 6.07 -2.70
C ARG A 105 9.02 6.19 -4.20
N VAL A 106 8.69 5.13 -4.94
CA VAL A 106 8.65 5.14 -6.40
C VAL A 106 7.73 6.27 -6.85
N PRO A 107 8.08 7.02 -7.91
CA PRO A 107 7.23 8.06 -8.42
C PRO A 107 5.81 7.58 -8.73
N MET A 108 4.82 8.45 -8.50
CA MET A 108 3.42 8.18 -8.84
C MET A 108 3.29 7.87 -10.33
N HIS A 109 2.49 6.85 -10.66
CA HIS A 109 2.23 6.48 -12.06
C HIS A 109 1.03 7.27 -12.61
N TRP A 110 1.28 8.39 -13.29
CA TRP A 110 0.22 9.17 -13.91
C TRP A 110 -0.32 8.48 -15.17
N ASP A 111 0.58 8.02 -16.04
CA ASP A 111 0.26 7.32 -17.28
C ASP A 111 1.34 6.25 -17.59
N ASP A 112 1.26 5.60 -18.76
CA ASP A 112 2.25 4.61 -19.19
C ASP A 112 3.40 5.16 -20.05
N SER A 113 3.53 6.48 -20.13
CA SER A 113 4.62 7.14 -20.85
C SER A 113 5.95 7.03 -20.12
N GLN A 114 6.98 7.67 -20.67
CA GLN A 114 8.31 7.68 -20.07
C GLN A 114 8.26 8.17 -18.62
N TYR A 115 8.90 7.42 -17.72
CA TYR A 115 8.90 7.69 -16.27
C TYR A 115 7.49 7.83 -15.67
N ALA A 116 6.51 7.14 -16.26
CA ALA A 116 5.12 7.11 -15.82
C ALA A 116 4.42 8.49 -15.81
N GLY A 117 4.82 9.39 -16.71
CA GLY A 117 4.31 10.76 -16.78
C GLY A 117 4.70 11.64 -15.59
N PHE A 118 5.60 11.17 -14.72
CA PHE A 118 6.03 11.90 -13.53
C PHE A 118 7.04 13.01 -13.84
N SER A 119 7.90 12.81 -14.85
CA SER A 119 9.05 13.68 -15.13
C SER A 119 9.52 13.50 -16.56
N ASP A 120 10.06 14.56 -17.16
CA ASP A 120 10.76 14.51 -18.45
C ASP A 120 12.21 14.03 -18.34
N VAL A 121 12.75 13.98 -17.11
CA VAL A 121 14.12 13.54 -16.80
C VAL A 121 14.10 12.31 -15.89
N LYS A 122 15.21 11.55 -15.91
CA LYS A 122 15.33 10.31 -15.11
C LYS A 122 15.06 10.59 -13.62
N PRO A 123 14.03 9.96 -13.01
CA PRO A 123 13.73 10.13 -11.60
C PRO A 123 14.76 9.41 -10.72
N TRP A 124 14.77 9.74 -9.43
CA TRP A 124 15.70 9.15 -8.45
C TRP A 124 15.43 7.65 -8.21
N LEU A 125 14.19 7.20 -8.40
CA LEU A 125 13.73 5.82 -8.32
C LEU A 125 12.92 5.54 -9.58
N MET A 126 13.11 4.36 -10.17
CA MET A 126 12.48 4.01 -11.44
C MET A 126 11.07 3.44 -11.21
N PRO A 127 10.03 3.96 -11.87
CA PRO A 127 8.76 3.25 -12.06
C PRO A 127 8.98 1.94 -12.84
N THR A 128 8.26 0.88 -12.50
CA THR A 128 8.45 -0.45 -13.11
C THR A 128 7.22 -1.04 -13.77
N ASP A 129 6.02 -0.66 -13.33
CA ASP A 129 4.75 -1.32 -13.65
C ASP A 129 3.65 -0.32 -14.05
N GLN A 130 4.03 0.89 -14.48
CA GLN A 130 3.10 1.94 -14.94
C GLN A 130 2.24 1.51 -16.14
N ASN A 131 2.73 0.55 -16.91
CA ASN A 131 1.96 -0.06 -18.01
C ASN A 131 0.81 -0.94 -17.52
N GLN A 132 0.81 -1.37 -16.27
CA GLN A 132 -0.26 -2.14 -15.64
C GLN A 132 -1.08 -1.28 -14.71
N VAL A 133 -0.43 -0.40 -13.94
CA VAL A 133 -1.06 0.44 -12.91
C VAL A 133 -0.69 1.90 -13.12
N SER A 134 -1.65 2.71 -13.55
CA SER A 134 -1.52 4.16 -13.67
C SER A 134 -2.85 4.86 -13.43
N VAL A 135 -2.81 6.16 -13.11
CA VAL A 135 -4.01 6.99 -12.95
C VAL A 135 -4.85 6.98 -14.22
N GLU A 136 -4.23 7.12 -15.39
CA GLU A 136 -4.94 7.09 -16.67
C GLU A 136 -5.77 5.80 -16.84
N LYS A 137 -5.17 4.63 -16.58
CA LYS A 137 -5.85 3.32 -16.72
C LYS A 137 -6.94 3.14 -15.68
N GLU A 138 -6.67 3.57 -14.45
CA GLU A 138 -7.61 3.48 -13.35
C GLU A 138 -8.84 4.35 -13.59
N LEU A 139 -8.67 5.57 -14.10
CA LEU A 139 -9.79 6.46 -14.44
C LEU A 139 -10.56 6.02 -15.68
N ALA A 140 -9.90 5.33 -16.62
CA ALA A 140 -10.55 4.85 -17.85
C ALA A 140 -11.39 3.59 -17.62
N SER A 141 -10.90 2.65 -16.81
CA SER A 141 -11.52 1.32 -16.67
C SER A 141 -11.24 0.60 -15.35
N GLY A 142 -10.54 1.22 -14.40
CA GLY A 142 -10.27 0.62 -13.09
C GLY A 142 -11.46 0.67 -12.14
N GLU A 143 -11.33 0.00 -11.00
CA GLU A 143 -12.38 -0.07 -9.97
C GLU A 143 -11.94 0.41 -8.58
N ILE A 144 -10.63 0.41 -8.28
CA ILE A 144 -10.05 0.77 -7.00
C ILE A 144 -10.31 2.25 -6.68
N PHE A 145 -10.05 3.16 -7.61
CA PHE A 145 -10.20 4.60 -7.38
C PHE A 145 -11.66 4.95 -7.07
N ASP A 146 -12.59 4.45 -7.89
CA ASP A 146 -14.02 4.59 -7.68
C ASP A 146 -14.48 3.95 -6.35
N TYR A 147 -13.86 2.83 -5.96
CA TYR A 147 -14.13 2.18 -4.68
C TYR A 147 -13.73 3.06 -3.49
N TYR A 148 -12.54 3.67 -3.52
CA TYR A 148 -12.12 4.65 -2.51
C TYR A 148 -13.08 5.83 -2.44
N GLN A 149 -13.53 6.36 -3.59
CA GLN A 149 -14.52 7.44 -3.61
C GLN A 149 -15.85 7.02 -2.95
N LYS A 150 -16.33 5.80 -3.22
CA LYS A 150 -17.53 5.24 -2.59
C LYS A 150 -17.36 5.11 -1.08
N LEU A 151 -16.23 4.60 -0.60
CA LEU A 151 -15.94 4.48 0.84
C LEU A 151 -15.87 5.84 1.54
N ILE A 152 -15.21 6.82 0.93
CA ILE A 152 -15.13 8.20 1.45
C ILE A 152 -16.54 8.80 1.53
N LYS A 153 -17.33 8.65 0.47
CA LYS A 153 -18.72 9.13 0.45
C LYS A 153 -19.57 8.43 1.50
N LEU A 154 -19.43 7.12 1.65
CA LEU A 154 -20.15 6.34 2.66
C LEU A 154 -19.84 6.83 4.06
N ARG A 155 -18.56 6.94 4.42
CA ARG A 155 -18.12 7.44 5.74
C ARG A 155 -18.62 8.85 6.04
N LYS A 156 -18.69 9.74 5.05
CA LYS A 156 -19.21 11.11 5.23
C LYS A 156 -20.71 11.16 5.51
N ASN A 157 -21.46 10.17 5.01
CA ASN A 157 -22.92 10.17 5.09
C ASN A 157 -23.48 9.21 6.15
N GLU A 158 -22.67 8.26 6.65
CA GLU A 158 -23.07 7.28 7.65
C GLU A 158 -22.30 7.48 8.96
N LYS A 159 -22.98 8.09 9.96
CA LYS A 159 -22.38 8.37 11.27
C LYS A 159 -22.00 7.11 12.03
N LEU A 160 -22.68 5.98 11.78
CA LEU A 160 -22.32 4.72 12.41
C LEU A 160 -20.88 4.30 12.06
N ILE A 161 -20.41 4.61 10.85
CA ILE A 161 -19.03 4.32 10.43
C ILE A 161 -18.02 5.28 11.06
N SER A 162 -18.36 6.57 11.17
CA SER A 162 -17.43 7.57 11.72
C SER A 162 -17.34 7.52 13.25
N ASP A 163 -18.48 7.35 13.92
CA ASP A 163 -18.65 7.60 15.36
C ASP A 163 -19.02 6.34 16.14
N GLY A 164 -19.36 5.24 15.45
CA GLY A 164 -19.72 3.98 16.09
C GLY A 164 -18.56 3.32 16.83
N HIS A 165 -18.89 2.42 17.75
CA HIS A 165 -17.90 1.59 18.44
C HIS A 165 -17.61 0.33 17.64
N ILE A 166 -16.36 -0.12 17.68
CA ILE A 166 -15.94 -1.32 16.95
C ILE A 166 -16.09 -2.54 17.85
N LYS A 167 -16.90 -3.51 17.41
CA LYS A 167 -16.97 -4.83 18.02
C LYS A 167 -16.38 -5.88 17.07
N MET A 168 -15.29 -6.50 17.51
CA MET A 168 -14.69 -7.63 16.80
C MET A 168 -15.46 -8.92 17.04
N PHE A 169 -15.74 -9.63 15.96
CA PHE A 169 -16.27 -10.99 15.96
C PHE A 169 -15.21 -11.93 15.37
N LEU A 170 -15.29 -13.23 15.70
CA LEU A 170 -14.43 -14.26 15.12
C LEU A 170 -12.92 -13.96 15.26
N LYS A 171 -12.48 -13.46 16.42
CA LYS A 171 -11.09 -13.01 16.67
C LYS A 171 -10.03 -14.06 16.34
N ASP A 172 -10.36 -15.34 16.52
CA ASP A 172 -9.44 -16.46 16.33
C ASP A 172 -9.61 -17.12 14.94
N HIS A 173 -10.41 -16.55 14.04
CA HIS A 173 -10.63 -17.12 12.72
C HIS A 173 -9.47 -16.81 11.77
N PRO A 174 -8.81 -17.81 11.17
CA PRO A 174 -7.56 -17.61 10.44
C PRO A 174 -7.70 -16.89 9.09
N GLN A 175 -8.92 -16.73 8.58
CA GLN A 175 -9.20 -16.22 7.22
C GLN A 175 -10.21 -15.06 7.15
N PHE A 176 -10.88 -14.70 8.25
CA PHE A 176 -11.94 -13.69 8.22
C PHE A 176 -11.70 -12.62 9.27
N LEU A 177 -11.68 -11.37 8.82
CA LEU A 177 -11.79 -10.21 9.69
C LEU A 177 -13.26 -9.78 9.74
N HIS A 178 -13.92 -10.00 10.88
CA HIS A 178 -15.31 -9.58 11.08
C HIS A 178 -15.37 -8.49 12.16
N MET A 179 -15.81 -7.30 11.76
CA MET A 179 -16.03 -6.16 12.64
C MET A 179 -17.43 -5.61 12.39
N ASN A 180 -18.13 -5.25 13.47
CA ASN A 180 -19.39 -4.53 13.37
C ASN A 180 -19.26 -3.17 14.05
N ALA A 181 -19.90 -2.16 13.47
CA ALA A 181 -20.10 -0.87 14.11
C ALA A 181 -21.39 -0.93 14.92
N SER A 182 -21.33 -0.54 16.19
CA SER A 182 -22.48 -0.50 17.11
C SER A 182 -22.59 0.84 17.81
#